data_AF-A0A072NR25-F1
#
_entry.id   AF-A0A072NR25-F1
#
_cell.length_a   1.000
_cell.length_b   1.000
_cell.length_c   1.000
_cell.angle_alpha   90.00
_cell.angle_beta   90.00
_cell.angle_gamma   90.00
#
_symmetry.space_group_name_H-M   'P 1'
#
loop_
_entity.id
_entity.type
_entity.pdbx_description
1 polymer ?
#
loop_
_entity_poly.entity_id
_entity_poly.type
_entity_poly.pdbx_seq_one_letter_code
_entity_poly.pdbx_strand_id
1 'polypeptide(L)'
;MIEGKGLGDKKINRVNMSLSNRYDTKLKRLATACNMRPTTLAERLIVFCLESPELVSILQEKYSVHDAYKVIPLENYITGELEFLLKEKE
;
A
#
# COMPACT_ATOMS: atom_id res chain seq x y z
N MET A 1 30.07 -3.94 15.48
CA MET A 1 28.96 -4.51 14.70
C MET A 1 27.74 -4.54 15.61
N ILE A 2 26.74 -3.71 15.34
CA ILE A 2 25.42 -3.87 15.97
C ILE A 2 24.62 -4.65 14.94
N GLU A 3 24.54 -5.97 15.15
CA GLU A 3 23.69 -6.85 14.35
C GLU A 3 22.25 -6.38 14.51
N GLY A 4 21.75 -5.69 13.49
CA GLY A 4 20.42 -5.12 13.47
C GLY A 4 19.39 -6.22 13.63
N LYS A 5 18.47 -6.04 14.57
CA LYS A 5 17.26 -6.85 14.75
C LYS A 5 16.42 -6.82 13.46
N GLY A 6 16.75 -7.69 12.51
CA GLY A 6 16.00 -7.95 11.28
C GLY A 6 15.31 -9.31 11.35
N LEU A 7 14.19 -9.45 10.63
CA LEU A 7 13.49 -10.72 10.41
C LEU A 7 14.31 -11.64 9.48
N GLY A 8 15.49 -12.10 9.92
CA GLY A 8 16.34 -13.08 9.23
C GLY A 8 16.52 -12.80 7.74
N ASP A 9 17.54 -11.99 7.39
CA ASP A 9 17.93 -11.68 6.01
C ASP A 9 16.95 -10.83 5.16
N LYS A 10 15.71 -10.60 5.62
CA LYS A 10 14.78 -9.72 4.89
C LYS A 10 15.04 -8.24 5.15
N LYS A 11 15.23 -7.47 4.07
CA LYS A 11 15.30 -6.01 4.11
C LYS A 11 13.96 -5.43 4.58
N ILE A 12 13.95 -4.81 5.75
CA ILE A 12 12.77 -4.14 6.30
C ILE A 12 12.71 -2.71 5.73
N ASN A 13 11.73 -2.45 4.86
CA ASN A 13 11.41 -1.09 4.43
C ASN A 13 10.44 -0.46 5.44
N ARG A 14 10.95 0.37 6.36
CA ARG A 14 10.12 1.09 7.32
C ARG A 14 9.52 2.34 6.67
N VAL A 15 8.19 2.44 6.69
CA VAL A 15 7.46 3.63 6.23
C VAL A 15 6.94 4.37 7.46
N ASN A 16 7.38 5.62 7.64
CA ASN A 16 6.85 6.50 8.68
C ASN A 16 5.63 7.22 8.12
N MET A 17 4.43 6.90 8.62
CA MET A 17 3.19 7.56 8.22
C MET A 17 2.83 8.68 9.20
N SER A 18 2.63 9.89 8.67
CA SER A 18 2.08 11.00 9.44
C SER A 18 0.58 11.09 9.18
N LEU A 19 -0.24 10.79 10.19
CA LEU A 19 -1.69 10.87 10.13
C LEU A 19 -2.18 12.03 11.00
N SER A 20 -3.24 12.72 10.56
CA SER A 20 -3.93 13.65 11.45
C SER A 20 -4.66 12.89 12.56
N ASN A 21 -4.86 13.54 13.72
CA ASN A 21 -5.53 12.94 14.88
C ASN A 21 -6.89 12.30 14.54
N ARG A 22 -7.61 12.88 13.57
CA ARG A 22 -8.89 12.36 13.09
C ARG A 22 -8.76 10.99 12.43
N TYR A 23 -7.75 10.79 11.57
CA TYR A 23 -7.55 9.53 10.86
C TYR A 23 -6.89 8.47 11.74
N ASP A 24 -5.97 8.87 12.63
CA ASP A 24 -5.41 7.98 13.66
C ASP A 24 -6.53 7.38 14.54
N THR A 25 -7.48 8.21 14.98
CA THR A 25 -8.62 7.74 15.78
C THR A 25 -9.48 6.73 15.01
N LYS A 26 -9.75 6.98 13.72
CA LYS A 26 -10.51 6.06 12.87
C LYS A 26 -9.79 4.72 12.72
N LEU A 27 -8.48 4.77 12.42
CA LEU A 27 -7.65 3.58 12.27
C LEU A 27 -7.64 2.75 13.56
N LYS A 28 -7.47 3.39 14.72
CA LYS A 28 -7.50 2.71 16.03
C LYS A 28 -8.83 2.00 16.28
N ARG A 29 -9.96 2.68 16.03
CA ARG A 29 -11.30 2.09 16.21
C ARG A 29 -11.52 0.87 15.31
N LEU A 30 -11.17 0.98 14.03
CA LEU A 30 -11.29 -0.13 13.10
C LEU A 30 -10.35 -1.28 13.48
N ALA A 31 -9.12 -0.97 13.89
CA ALA A 31 -8.15 -1.96 14.35
C ALA A 31 -8.66 -2.73 15.56
N THR A 32 -9.28 -2.05 16.54
CA THR A 32 -9.94 -2.70 17.67
C THR A 32 -11.08 -3.61 17.22
N ALA A 33 -11.93 -3.15 16.29
CA ALA A 33 -13.03 -3.97 15.76
C ALA A 33 -12.54 -5.24 15.03
N CYS A 34 -11.40 -5.15 14.35
CA CYS A 34 -10.75 -6.27 13.66
C CYS A 34 -9.80 -7.09 14.54
N ASN A 35 -9.67 -6.76 15.84
CA ASN A 35 -8.71 -7.37 16.76
C ASN A 35 -7.25 -7.34 16.24
N MET A 36 -6.82 -6.20 15.70
CA MET A 36 -5.48 -5.98 15.14
C MET A 36 -4.78 -4.80 15.81
N ARG A 37 -3.44 -4.79 15.75
CA ARG A 37 -2.68 -3.58 16.07
C ARG A 37 -2.93 -2.53 14.98
N PRO A 38 -3.04 -1.23 15.31
CA PRO A 38 -3.28 -0.18 14.31
C PRO A 38 -2.27 -0.16 13.16
N THR A 39 -1.00 -0.43 13.45
CA THR A 39 0.07 -0.51 12.44
C THR A 39 -0.11 -1.69 11.49
N THR A 40 -0.51 -2.85 12.01
CA THR A 40 -0.79 -4.05 11.19
C THR A 40 -2.01 -3.83 10.31
N LEU A 41 -3.06 -3.19 10.84
CA LEU A 41 -4.22 -2.84 10.02
C LEU A 41 -3.83 -1.84 8.92
N ALA A 42 -3.01 -0.84 9.22
CA ALA A 42 -2.57 0.13 8.21
C ALA A 42 -1.76 -0.53 7.08
N GLU A 43 -0.87 -1.46 7.43
CA GLU A 43 -0.17 -2.30 6.45
C GLU A 43 -1.16 -3.07 5.57
N ARG A 44 -2.14 -3.74 6.17
CA ARG A 44 -3.16 -4.49 5.43
C ARG A 44 -4.00 -3.60 4.52
N LEU A 45 -4.35 -2.39 4.96
CA LEU A 45 -5.07 -1.43 4.12
C LEU A 45 -4.23 -1.00 2.92
N ILE A 46 -2.92 -0.80 3.07
CA ILE A 46 -2.03 -0.48 1.95
C ILE A 46 -2.01 -1.65 0.95
N VAL A 47 -1.79 -2.88 1.43
CA VAL A 47 -1.80 -4.07 0.57
C VAL A 47 -3.13 -4.21 -0.17
N PHE A 48 -4.25 -4.14 0.56
CA PHE A 48 -5.59 -4.22 -0.02
C PHE A 48 -5.86 -3.15 -1.09
N CYS A 49 -5.41 -1.91 -0.85
CA CYS A 49 -5.53 -0.84 -1.83
C CYS A 49 -4.69 -1.09 -3.08
N LEU A 50 -3.49 -1.67 -2.94
CA LEU A 50 -2.60 -1.96 -4.07
C LEU A 50 -3.04 -3.19 -4.87
N GLU A 51 -3.75 -4.14 -4.25
CA GLU A 51 -4.30 -5.32 -4.92
C GLU A 51 -5.66 -5.06 -5.61
N SER A 52 -6.22 -3.85 -5.49
CA SER A 52 -7.50 -3.49 -6.10
C SER A 52 -7.29 -2.54 -7.28
N PRO A 53 -7.51 -2.99 -8.54
CA PRO A 53 -7.43 -2.14 -9.72
C PRO A 53 -8.34 -0.91 -9.65
N GLU A 54 -9.52 -1.06 -9.04
CA GLU A 54 -10.49 0.02 -8.86
C GLU A 54 -9.94 1.10 -7.92
N LEU A 55 -9.42 0.72 -6.76
CA LEU A 55 -8.85 1.68 -5.80
C LEU A 55 -7.62 2.37 -6.36
N VAL A 56 -6.77 1.63 -7.08
CA VAL A 56 -5.61 2.20 -7.79
C VAL A 56 -6.08 3.24 -8.81
N SER A 57 -7.10 2.93 -9.62
CA SER A 57 -7.68 3.87 -10.60
C SER A 57 -8.18 5.15 -9.92
N ILE A 58 -8.98 5.03 -8.85
CA ILE A 58 -9.50 6.18 -8.09
C ILE A 58 -8.37 7.03 -7.51
N LEU A 59 -7.32 6.40 -6.97
CA LEU A 59 -6.17 7.11 -6.42
C LEU A 59 -5.42 7.88 -7.52
N GLN A 60 -5.25 7.28 -8.70
CA GLN A 60 -4.58 7.94 -9.83
C GLN A 60 -5.41 9.07 -10.42
N GLU A 61 -6.72 8.95 -10.49
CA GLU A 61 -7.60 10.06 -10.91
C GLU A 61 -7.48 11.25 -9.96
N LYS A 62 -7.41 10.98 -8.66
CA LYS A 62 -7.39 12.03 -7.64
C LYS A 62 -6.03 12.70 -7.45
N TYR A 63 -4.94 11.95 -7.58
CA TYR A 63 -3.61 12.41 -7.17
C TYR A 63 -2.57 12.42 -8.30
N SER A 64 -2.82 11.80 -9.45
CA SER A 64 -1.85 11.84 -10.55
C SER A 64 -1.79 13.24 -11.16
N VAL A 65 -0.56 13.78 -11.25
CA VAL A 65 -0.29 15.09 -11.87
C VAL A 65 -0.01 14.93 -13.37
N HIS A 66 0.61 13.82 -13.77
CA HIS A 66 1.03 13.58 -15.15
C HIS A 66 0.58 12.20 -15.62
N ASP A 67 -0.10 12.17 -16.76
CA ASP A 67 -0.67 10.94 -17.33
C ASP A 67 0.41 9.90 -17.67
N ALA A 68 1.62 10.35 -18.02
CA ALA A 68 2.77 9.49 -18.35
C ALA A 68 3.30 8.66 -17.18
N TYR A 69 2.94 9.00 -15.93
CA TYR A 69 3.32 8.21 -14.75
C TYR A 69 2.17 7.36 -14.22
N LYS A 70 1.04 7.29 -14.94
CA LYS A 70 -0.02 6.39 -14.55
C LYS A 70 0.41 4.94 -14.75
N VAL A 71 0.05 4.12 -13.78
CA VAL A 71 0.20 2.67 -13.81
C VAL A 71 -1.08 2.02 -14.34
N ILE A 72 -0.89 0.94 -15.08
CA ILE A 72 -1.93 0.05 -15.56
C ILE A 72 -1.84 -1.21 -14.69
N PRO A 73 -2.84 -1.49 -13.84
CA PRO A 73 -2.90 -2.74 -13.10
C PRO A 73 -3.26 -3.90 -14.04
N LEU A 74 -2.40 -4.90 -14.12
CA LEU A 74 -2.60 -6.12 -14.90
C LEU A 74 -2.50 -7.33 -14.00
N GLU A 75 -3.47 -8.22 -14.11
CA GLU A 75 -3.44 -9.50 -13.40
C GLU A 75 -2.55 -10.47 -14.18
N ASN A 76 -1.51 -10.97 -13.53
CA ASN A 76 -0.65 -11.99 -14.11
C ASN A 76 -1.36 -13.35 -14.02
N TYR A 77 -1.71 -13.91 -15.17
CA TYR A 77 -2.44 -15.19 -15.27
C TYR A 77 -1.65 -16.41 -14.76
N ILE A 78 -0.33 -16.29 -14.56
CA ILE A 78 0.53 -17.38 -14.08
C ILE A 78 0.63 -17.34 -12.55
N THR A 79 0.83 -16.16 -11.97
CA THR A 79 1.02 -16.00 -10.52
C THR A 79 -0.26 -15.64 -9.77
N GLY A 80 -1.27 -15.10 -10.46
CA GLY A 80 -2.48 -14.52 -9.87
C GLY A 80 -2.22 -13.18 -9.17
N GLU A 81 -1.03 -12.60 -9.33
CA GLU A 81 -0.65 -11.35 -8.67
C GLU A 81 -0.94 -10.15 -9.59
N LEU A 82 -1.26 -9.02 -8.96
CA LEU A 82 -1.47 -7.76 -9.67
C LEU A 82 -0.14 -7.05 -9.90
N GLU A 83 0.25 -6.90 -11.16
CA GLU A 83 1.45 -6.18 -11.57
C GLU A 83 1.10 -4.79 -12.11
N PHE A 84 1.99 -3.82 -11.90
CA PHE A 84 1.83 -2.45 -12.39
C PHE A 84 2.79 -2.17 -13.53
N LEU A 85 2.24 -1.92 -14.72
CA LEU A 85 3.02 -1.41 -15.85
C LEU A 85 2.90 0.11 -15.94
N LEU A 86 4.00 0.79 -16.21
CA LEU A 86 3.94 2.21 -16.56
C LEU A 86 3.25 2.35 -17.91
N LYS A 87 2.39 3.36 -18.05
CA LYS A 87 1.87 3.78 -19.35
C LYS A 87 3.03 4.36 -20.15
N GLU A 88 3.76 3.51 -20.88
CA GLU A 88 4.84 3.97 -21.76
C GLU A 88 4.29 5.01 -22.73
N LYS A 89 5.12 6.02 -23.01
CA LYS A 89 4.83 7.03 -24.04
C LYS A 89 4.69 6.31 -25.37
N GLU A 90 3.48 6.31 -25.94
CA GLU A 90 3.31 6.28 -27.40
C GLU A 90 3.91 7.55 -28.03
#